data_AF-A0A562TMS0-F1
#
_entry.id   AF-A0A562TMS0-F1
#
_cell.length_a   1.000
_cell.length_b   1.000
_cell.length_c   1.000
_cell.angle_alpha   90.00
_cell.angle_beta   90.00
_cell.angle_gamma   90.00
#
_symmetry.space_group_name_H-M   'P 1'
#
loop_
_entity.id
_entity.type
_entity.pdbx_description
1 polymer ?
#
loop_
_entity_poly.entity_id
_entity_poly.type
_entity_poly.pdbx_seq_one_letter_code
_entity_poly.pdbx_strand_id
1 'polypeptide(L)' 'MADLNKFMRTKDKLTETLKNLMRIKTHDERTDMYISHLQQSINIIDEKIAEFVKKELV' A
#
# COMPACT_ATOMS: atom_id res chain seq x y z
N MET A 1 -1.59 7.86 -17.32
CA MET A 1 -1.03 6.49 -17.55
C MET A 1 0.30 6.13 -16.86
N ALA A 2 1.45 6.81 -17.05
CA ALA A 2 2.73 6.39 -16.46
C ALA A 2 2.75 6.46 -14.91
N ASP A 3 2.15 7.50 -14.33
CA ASP A 3 2.05 7.66 -12.88
C ASP A 3 1.12 6.63 -12.24
N LEU A 4 -0.02 6.32 -12.88
CA LEU A 4 -0.94 5.27 -12.42
C LEU A 4 -0.23 3.90 -12.31
N ASN A 5 0.53 3.53 -13.35
CA ASN A 5 1.33 2.31 -13.34
C ASN A 5 2.41 2.32 -12.23
N LYS A 6 2.98 3.49 -11.92
CA LYS A 6 3.94 3.64 -10.81
C LYS A 6 3.26 3.46 -9.46
N PHE A 7 2.06 4.03 -9.27
CA PHE A 7 1.27 3.84 -8.05
C PHE A 7 0.87 2.39 -7.85
N MET A 8 0.36 1.71 -8.88
CA MET A 8 0.01 0.29 -8.82
C MET A 8 1.22 -0.58 -8.43
N ARG A 9 2.36 -0.40 -9.09
CA ARG A 9 3.60 -1.14 -8.76
C ARG A 9 4.07 -0.88 -7.34
N THR A 10 3.89 0.34 -6.83
CA THR A 10 4.27 0.69 -5.46
C THR A 10 3.34 0.02 -4.45
N LYS A 11 2.03 0.04 -4.72
CA LYS A 11 1.04 -0.69 -3.92
C LYS A 11 1.35 -2.18 -3.83
N ASP A 12 1.69 -2.81 -4.95
CA ASP A 12 2.00 -4.24 -5.00
C ASP A 12 3.20 -4.59 -4.11
N LYS A 13 4.28 -3.81 -4.20
CA LYS A 13 5.47 -3.99 -3.35
C LYS A 13 5.19 -3.84 -1.86
N LEU A 14 4.42 -2.81 -1.48
CA LEU A 14 4.04 -2.58 -0.09
C LEU A 14 3.13 -3.70 0.42
N THR A 15 2.20 -4.17 -0.40
CA THR A 15 1.30 -5.28 -0.06
C THR A 15 2.08 -6.59 0.14
N GLU A 16 3.07 -6.87 -0.70
CA GLU A 16 3.94 -8.04 -0.53
C GLU A 16 4.77 -7.94 0.76
N THR A 17 5.32 -6.77 1.05
CA THR A 17 6.08 -6.51 2.28
C THR A 17 5.20 -6.71 3.50
N LEU A 18 3.98 -6.17 3.49
CA LEU A 18 3.00 -6.34 4.56
C LEU A 18 2.64 -7.82 4.78
N LYS A 19 2.40 -8.58 3.69
CA LYS A 19 2.13 -10.03 3.78
C LYS A 19 3.30 -10.79 4.40
N ASN A 20 4.54 -10.43 4.04
CA ASN A 20 5.72 -11.06 4.60
C ASN A 20 5.89 -10.75 6.09
N LEU A 21 5.61 -9.51 6.51
CA LEU A 21 5.62 -9.13 7.92
C LEU A 21 4.54 -9.89 8.70
N MET A 22 3.30 -9.92 8.21
CA MET A 22 2.18 -10.66 8.85
C MET A 22 2.39 -12.18 8.94
N ARG A 23 3.30 -12.76 8.14
CA ARG A 23 3.65 -14.19 8.23
C ARG A 23 4.55 -14.50 9.42
N ILE A 24 5.25 -13.51 9.96
CA ILE A 24 6.12 -13.67 11.12
C ILE A 24 5.23 -13.74 12.36
N LYS A 25 5.12 -14.92 12.99
CA LYS A 25 4.21 -15.14 14.15
C LYS A 25 4.59 -14.37 15.43
N THR A 26 5.78 -13.78 15.46
CA THR A 26 6.29 -13.02 16.61
C THR A 26 6.25 -11.55 16.27
N HIS A 27 5.14 -10.89 16.61
CA HIS A 27 5.03 -9.44 16.49
C HIS A 27 5.36 -8.82 17.85
N ASP A 28 6.36 -7.95 17.87
CA ASP A 28 6.54 -6.99 18.95
C ASP A 28 5.78 -5.70 18.64
N GLU A 29 5.59 -4.83 19.64
CA GLU A 29 4.86 -3.56 19.48
C GLU A 29 5.44 -2.68 18.35
N ARG A 30 6.74 -2.79 18.08
CA ARG A 30 7.38 -2.05 16.99
C ARG A 30 6.94 -2.58 15.64
N THR A 31 6.92 -3.91 15.49
CA THR A 31 6.47 -4.59 14.28
C THR A 31 5.01 -4.25 13.98
N ASP A 32 4.15 -4.24 15.00
CA ASP A 32 2.74 -3.84 14.85
C ASP A 32 2.60 -2.39 14.40
N MET A 33 3.41 -1.48 14.95
CA MET A 33 3.44 -0.07 14.51
C MET A 33 3.86 0.05 13.04
N TYR A 34 4.88 -0.69 12.60
CA TYR A 34 5.30 -0.70 11.19
C TYR A 34 4.22 -1.30 10.27
N ILE A 35 3.54 -2.37 10.70
CA ILE A 35 2.41 -2.97 9.98
C ILE A 35 1.29 -1.94 9.80
N SER A 36 0.93 -1.21 10.87
CA SER A 36 -0.08 -0.14 10.82
C SER A 36 0.32 0.97 9.84
N HIS A 37 1.57 1.44 9.89
CA HIS A 37 2.07 2.45 8.95
C HIS A 37 2.04 1.97 7.49
N LEU A 38 2.38 0.71 7.23
CA LEU A 38 2.31 0.12 5.90
C LEU A 38 0.87 0.01 5.40
N GLN A 39 -0.07 -0.39 6.25
CA GLN A 39 -1.50 -0.42 5.93
C GLN A 39 -2.03 0.98 5.58
N GLN A 40 -1.70 1.99 6.39
CA GLN A 40 -2.07 3.37 6.11
C GLN A 40 -1.49 3.86 4.77
N SER A 41 -0.23 3.54 4.49
CA SER A 41 0.43 3.92 3.24
C SER A 41 -0.23 3.27 2.02
N ILE A 42 -0.64 2.01 2.12
CA ILE A 42 -1.38 1.31 1.06
C ILE A 42 -2.74 1.98 0.82
N ASN A 43 -3.47 2.34 1.89
CA ASN A 43 -4.76 3.02 1.77
C ASN A 43 -4.63 4.38 1.07
N ILE A 44 -3.61 5.18 1.41
CA ILE A 44 -3.36 6.46 0.74
C ILE A 44 -3.09 6.25 -0.75
N ILE A 45 -2.34 5.21 -1.13
CA ILE A 45 -2.08 4.90 -2.54
C ILE A 45 -3.37 4.48 -3.25
N ASP A 46 -4.24 3.72 -2.59
CA ASP A 46 -5.53 3.33 -3.15
C ASP A 46 -6.45 4.52 -3.40
N GLU A 47 -6.51 5.47 -2.47
CA GLU A 47 -7.24 6.73 -2.66
C GLU A 47 -6.68 7.51 -3.86
N LYS A 48 -5.35 7.61 -3.99
CA LYS A 48 -4.72 8.29 -5.12
C LYS A 48 -5.02 7.60 -6.44
N ILE A 49 -4.96 6.27 -6.50
CA ILE A 49 -5.33 5.49 -7.70
C ILE A 49 -6.79 5.78 -8.08
N ALA A 50 -7.71 5.76 -7.11
CA ALA A 50 -9.12 6.07 -7.35
C ALA A 50 -9.33 7.50 -7.86
N GLU A 51 -8.62 8.48 -7.31
CA GLU A 51 -8.62 9.87 -7.82
C GLU A 51 -8.12 9.96 -9.26
N PHE A 52 -7.03 9.27 -9.60
CA PHE A 52 -6.47 9.26 -10.97
C PHE A 52 -7.44 8.62 -11.96
N VAL A 53 -7.99 7.44 -11.63
CA VAL A 53 -8.96 6.74 -12.48
C VAL A 53 -10.21 7.60 -12.71
N LYS A 54 -10.73 8.25 -11.65
CA LYS A 54 -11.87 9.17 -11.77
C LYS A 54 -11.57 10.36 -12.67
N LYS A 55 -10.34 10.91 -12.63
CA LYS A 55 -9.92 12.03 -13.48
C LYS A 55 -9.66 11.64 -14.93
N GLU A 56 -9.29 10.39 -15.24
CA GLU A 56 -9.12 9.92 -16.63
C GLU A 56 -10.44 9.47 -17.29
N LEU A 57 -11.51 9.26 -16.51
CA LEU A 57 -12.85 8.89 -17.00
C LEU A 57 -13.78 10.10 -17.27
N VAL A 58 -13.35 11.32 -16.92
CA VAL A 58 -14.06 12.59 -17.14
C VAL A 58 -13.33 13.39 -18.21
#